data_AF-A0A2V1D774-F1
#
_entry.id   AF-A0A2V1D774-F1
#
_cell.length_a   1.000
_cell.length_b   1.000
_cell.length_c   1.000
_cell.angle_alpha   90.00
_cell.angle_beta   90.00
_cell.angle_gamma   90.00
#
_symmetry.space_group_name_H-M   'P 1'
#
loop_
_entity.id
_entity.type
_entity.pdbx_description
1 polymer ?
#
loop_
_entity_poly.entity_id
_entity_poly.type
_entity_poly.pdbx_seq_one_letter_code
_entity_poly.pdbx_strand_id
1 'polypeptide(L)'
;MVEPLPSNEERILQIANGIALQYGKTTHWSTWHFWDFYRRQFPGGGVADPPPVSEQIWRATAPFGSCVDIALQTTAALRKDLLQAPDLQHYEQRVRTLARAGSSNHQEELTHCITALLADTFCVLIDFSCNHKAMMIPLDSCVESLPYHNMHGDTFRDRLIYEDIDGVPTVFRLHQNATDPTRFEEFDKSSLIRKINIRLANEMETLRSGHKVPKTKSVKFQTSLPEPPNLIPWAKFDEDILATTCRVKVDFENQKVLMQVPYQDWLLRDENRSLLRKARASRGFFHKVNDAACNLTLFLDRPKHSSTVKKQIDILARIGEKHGLDPLELHRWIDSIYEIRAAINASSPPD
;
A
#
# COMPACT_ATOMS: atom_id res chain seq x y z
N MET A 1 31.61 -28.45 15.39
CA MET A 1 32.02 -27.17 14.78
C MET A 1 31.02 -26.14 15.27
N VAL A 2 31.47 -25.06 15.90
CA VAL A 2 30.58 -23.98 16.35
C VAL A 2 30.43 -23.04 15.16
N GLU A 3 29.21 -22.83 14.66
CA GLU A 3 28.97 -21.83 13.62
C GLU A 3 29.36 -20.44 14.16
N PRO A 4 30.09 -19.62 13.39
CA PRO A 4 30.42 -18.28 13.83
C PRO A 4 29.13 -17.49 14.11
N LEU A 5 29.16 -16.66 15.16
CA LEU A 5 28.03 -15.77 15.45
C LEU A 5 27.79 -14.85 14.24
N PRO A 6 26.53 -14.57 13.87
CA PRO A 6 26.25 -13.67 12.77
C PRO A 6 26.79 -12.28 13.06
N SER A 7 27.15 -11.54 12.01
CA SER A 7 27.63 -10.16 12.15
C SER A 7 26.52 -9.23 12.71
N ASN A 8 26.90 -8.05 13.19
CA ASN A 8 25.91 -7.07 13.66
C ASN A 8 24.94 -6.68 12.53
N GLU A 9 25.44 -6.52 11.32
CA GLU A 9 24.67 -6.22 10.10
C GLU A 9 23.62 -7.31 9.84
N GLU A 10 24.04 -8.59 9.89
CA GLU A 10 23.13 -9.73 9.69
C GLU A 10 22.06 -9.79 10.77
N ARG A 11 22.41 -9.54 12.03
CA ARG A 11 21.46 -9.53 13.15
C ARG A 11 20.47 -8.38 13.05
N ILE A 12 20.90 -7.19 12.67
CA ILE A 12 20.02 -6.04 12.42
C ILE A 12 19.06 -6.35 11.28
N LEU A 13 19.56 -6.94 10.18
CA LEU A 13 18.71 -7.32 9.05
C LEU A 13 17.69 -8.41 9.44
N GLN A 14 18.07 -9.37 10.29
CA GLN A 14 17.15 -10.38 10.84
C GLN A 14 16.04 -9.73 11.68
N ILE A 15 16.37 -8.81 12.59
CA ILE A 15 15.38 -8.05 13.38
C ILE A 15 14.43 -7.29 12.45
N ALA A 16 14.99 -6.55 11.47
CA ALA A 16 14.19 -5.79 10.52
C ALA A 16 13.27 -6.68 9.66
N ASN A 17 13.73 -7.87 9.27
CA ASN A 17 12.90 -8.85 8.56
C ASN A 17 11.79 -9.43 9.44
N GLY A 18 12.04 -9.66 10.74
CA GLY A 18 11.00 -10.08 11.68
C GLY A 18 9.88 -9.03 11.80
N ILE A 19 10.25 -7.75 11.90
CA ILE A 19 9.31 -6.63 11.90
C ILE A 19 8.57 -6.55 10.56
N ALA A 20 9.27 -6.67 9.44
CA ALA A 20 8.66 -6.65 8.12
C ALA A 20 7.62 -7.78 7.94
N LEU A 21 7.94 -9.00 8.40
CA LEU A 21 7.04 -10.14 8.40
C LEU A 21 5.79 -9.88 9.26
N GLN A 22 5.98 -9.40 10.49
CA GLN A 22 4.89 -9.10 11.41
C GLN A 22 3.90 -8.11 10.77
N TYR A 23 4.38 -6.96 10.33
CA TYR A 23 3.53 -5.92 9.74
C TYR A 23 2.95 -6.34 8.38
N GLY A 24 3.68 -7.15 7.60
CA GLY A 24 3.18 -7.71 6.34
C GLY A 24 2.03 -8.70 6.51
N LYS A 25 1.94 -9.33 7.67
CA LYS A 25 0.83 -10.23 8.05
C LYS A 25 -0.36 -9.48 8.65
N THR A 26 -0.09 -8.45 9.46
CA THR A 26 -1.13 -7.81 10.29
C THR A 26 -1.64 -6.48 9.75
N THR A 27 -1.02 -5.93 8.71
CA THR A 27 -1.36 -4.60 8.22
C THR A 27 -1.55 -4.59 6.70
N HIS A 28 -2.60 -3.91 6.25
CA HIS A 28 -2.90 -3.72 4.84
C HIS A 28 -2.77 -2.26 4.44
N TRP A 29 -2.15 -2.00 3.30
CA TRP A 29 -1.99 -0.62 2.85
C TRP A 29 -3.31 -0.08 2.31
N SER A 30 -3.73 1.12 2.73
CA SER A 30 -4.97 1.72 2.24
C SER A 30 -4.94 3.25 2.22
N THR A 31 -5.48 3.85 1.17
CA THR A 31 -5.87 5.27 1.14
C THR A 31 -7.37 5.48 1.30
N TRP A 32 -8.18 4.43 1.09
CA TRP A 32 -9.64 4.52 1.23
C TRP A 32 -10.06 4.71 2.70
N HIS A 33 -9.46 3.95 3.62
CA HIS A 33 -9.81 4.03 5.04
C HIS A 33 -9.47 5.39 5.66
N PHE A 34 -8.40 6.03 5.20
CA PHE A 34 -8.04 7.39 5.62
C PHE A 34 -9.04 8.41 5.09
N TRP A 35 -9.38 8.33 3.80
CA TRP A 35 -10.43 9.16 3.23
C TRP A 35 -11.76 9.01 3.97
N ASP A 36 -12.23 7.78 4.19
CA ASP A 36 -13.51 7.53 4.87
C ASP A 36 -13.47 8.00 6.33
N PHE A 37 -12.36 7.80 7.04
CA PHE A 37 -12.15 8.34 8.39
C PHE A 37 -12.29 9.86 8.40
N TYR A 38 -11.49 10.59 7.62
CA TYR A 38 -11.49 12.05 7.64
C TYR A 38 -12.83 12.63 7.15
N ARG A 39 -13.46 12.01 6.14
CA ARG A 39 -14.79 12.41 5.66
C ARG A 39 -15.85 12.34 6.76
N ARG A 40 -15.83 11.27 7.56
CA ARG A 40 -16.80 11.06 8.65
C ARG A 40 -16.55 11.97 9.84
N GLN A 41 -15.28 12.23 10.16
CA GLN A 41 -14.92 13.09 11.30
C GLN A 41 -15.11 14.57 11.00
N PHE A 42 -14.98 14.99 9.73
CA PHE A 42 -15.05 16.39 9.32
C PHE A 42 -16.05 16.60 8.17
N PRO A 43 -17.36 16.41 8.42
CA PRO A 43 -18.40 16.67 7.43
C PRO A 43 -18.48 18.17 7.15
N GLY A 44 -18.13 18.61 5.94
CA GLY A 44 -18.15 20.04 5.57
C GLY A 44 -17.01 20.52 4.67
N GLY A 45 -16.03 19.66 4.37
CA GLY A 45 -15.04 19.93 3.33
C GLY A 45 -13.84 20.70 3.82
N GLY A 46 -12.83 19.96 4.28
CA GLY A 46 -11.49 20.48 4.55
C GLY A 46 -11.06 20.23 5.98
N VAL A 47 -10.05 19.38 6.14
CA VAL A 47 -9.35 19.21 7.42
C VAL A 47 -8.28 20.32 7.49
N ALA A 48 -8.70 21.55 7.79
CA ALA A 48 -7.79 22.72 7.75
C ALA A 48 -6.63 22.56 8.75
N ASP A 49 -6.93 21.99 9.92
CA ASP A 49 -5.95 21.64 10.95
C ASP A 49 -6.53 20.53 11.84
N PRO A 50 -6.33 19.25 11.50
CA PRO A 50 -6.81 18.20 12.38
C PRO A 50 -5.99 18.24 13.67
N PRO A 51 -6.60 17.92 14.83
CA PRO A 51 -5.84 17.68 16.03
C PRO A 51 -4.77 16.59 15.78
N PRO A 52 -3.77 16.45 16.68
CA PRO A 52 -2.74 15.42 16.59
C PRO A 52 -3.32 14.01 16.86
N VAL A 53 -4.25 13.54 16.01
CA VAL A 53 -5.05 12.33 16.19
C VAL A 53 -4.31 11.08 15.68
N SER A 54 -2.99 11.00 15.81
CA SER A 54 -2.23 9.90 15.20
C SER A 54 -2.67 8.52 15.71
N GLU A 55 -2.83 8.34 17.03
CA GLU A 55 -3.24 7.04 17.58
C GLU A 55 -4.71 6.69 17.30
N GLN A 56 -5.62 7.66 17.40
CA GLN A 56 -7.04 7.37 17.16
C GLN A 56 -7.30 7.06 15.68
N ILE A 57 -6.58 7.70 14.74
CA ILE A 57 -6.63 7.31 13.32
C ILE A 57 -6.18 5.85 13.19
N TRP A 58 -5.02 5.49 13.75
CA TRP A 58 -4.49 4.11 13.66
C TRP A 58 -5.46 3.07 14.20
N ARG A 59 -6.07 3.34 15.37
CA ARG A 59 -7.06 2.43 15.97
C ARG A 59 -8.33 2.34 15.13
N ALA A 60 -8.77 3.46 14.54
CA ALA A 60 -9.99 3.51 13.75
C ALA A 60 -9.83 2.91 12.34
N THR A 61 -8.61 2.92 11.79
CA THR A 61 -8.34 2.36 10.46
C THR A 61 -7.78 0.94 10.51
N ALA A 62 -7.37 0.42 11.66
CA ALA A 62 -6.85 -0.95 11.80
C ALA A 62 -7.83 -2.00 11.19
N PRO A 63 -7.32 -3.02 10.48
CA PRO A 63 -5.90 -3.37 10.25
C PRO A 63 -5.25 -2.58 9.08
N PHE A 64 -5.85 -1.49 8.62
CA PHE A 64 -5.34 -0.70 7.51
C PHE A 64 -4.46 0.47 7.94
N GLY A 65 -3.38 0.70 7.19
CA GLY A 65 -2.44 1.81 7.39
C GLY A 65 -2.00 2.44 6.06
N SER A 66 -1.58 3.69 6.07
CA SER A 66 -0.90 4.32 4.93
C SER A 66 0.60 4.00 4.96
N CYS A 67 1.37 4.50 3.99
CA CYS A 67 2.84 4.41 4.05
C CYS A 67 3.43 5.16 5.26
N VAL A 68 2.80 6.25 5.72
CA VAL A 68 3.19 6.99 6.92
C VAL A 68 3.01 6.12 8.15
N ASP A 69 1.83 5.51 8.30
CA ASP A 69 1.48 4.79 9.52
C ASP A 69 2.31 3.52 9.65
N ILE A 70 2.53 2.81 8.54
CA ILE A 70 3.40 1.65 8.49
C ILE A 70 4.83 2.07 8.85
N ALA A 71 5.39 3.10 8.20
CA ALA A 71 6.76 3.54 8.46
C ALA A 71 6.98 4.03 9.90
N LEU A 72 6.04 4.77 10.49
CA LEU A 72 6.13 5.20 11.89
C LEU A 72 6.10 4.00 12.85
N GLN A 73 5.21 3.04 12.60
CA GLN A 73 5.09 1.85 13.43
C GLN A 73 6.31 0.93 13.31
N THR A 74 6.82 0.68 12.11
CA THR A 74 8.02 -0.14 11.90
C THR A 74 9.29 0.56 12.40
N THR A 75 9.35 1.90 12.37
CA THR A 75 10.42 2.68 13.01
C THR A 75 10.40 2.46 14.52
N ALA A 76 9.24 2.59 15.16
CA ALA A 76 9.10 2.39 16.60
C ALA A 76 9.43 0.95 17.02
N ALA A 77 8.99 -0.04 16.23
CA ALA A 77 9.30 -1.46 16.47
C ALA A 77 10.80 -1.74 16.34
N LEU A 78 11.45 -1.25 15.27
CA LEU A 78 12.89 -1.48 15.05
C LEU A 78 13.73 -0.85 16.16
N ARG A 79 13.39 0.37 16.57
CA ARG A 79 14.04 1.03 17.71
C ARG A 79 13.92 0.22 18.99
N LYS A 80 12.70 -0.24 19.30
CA LYS A 80 12.43 -1.05 20.49
C LYS A 80 13.23 -2.35 20.50
N ASP A 81 13.28 -3.07 19.38
CA ASP A 81 13.95 -4.37 19.31
C ASP A 81 15.49 -4.20 19.35
N LEU A 82 16.03 -3.13 18.76
CA LEU A 82 17.46 -2.79 18.89
C LEU A 82 17.84 -2.44 20.33
N LEU A 83 16.98 -1.77 21.10
CA LEU A 83 17.22 -1.51 22.53
C LEU A 83 17.27 -2.79 23.38
N GLN A 84 16.60 -3.85 22.95
CA GLN A 84 16.59 -5.14 23.64
C GLN A 84 17.83 -5.98 23.35
N ALA A 85 18.66 -5.60 22.36
CA ALA A 85 19.92 -6.25 22.03
C ALA A 85 21.11 -5.37 22.48
N PRO A 86 21.75 -5.66 23.65
CA PRO A 86 22.74 -4.77 24.28
C PRO A 86 23.85 -4.26 23.35
N ASP A 87 24.33 -5.12 22.45
CA ASP A 87 25.40 -4.82 21.50
C ASP A 87 24.94 -4.00 20.28
N LEU A 88 23.62 -3.93 20.03
CA LEU A 88 23.01 -3.18 18.92
C LEU A 88 22.31 -1.89 19.37
N GLN A 89 22.21 -1.62 20.68
CA GLN A 89 21.44 -0.48 21.23
C GLN A 89 21.83 0.86 20.61
N HIS A 90 23.12 1.05 20.31
CA HIS A 90 23.64 2.29 19.73
C HIS A 90 23.10 2.58 18.32
N TYR A 91 22.57 1.57 17.61
CA TYR A 91 21.90 1.77 16.32
C TYR A 91 20.47 2.32 16.43
N GLU A 92 19.82 2.25 17.60
CA GLU A 92 18.47 2.77 17.78
C GLU A 92 18.37 4.24 17.35
N GLN A 93 19.36 5.03 17.78
CA GLN A 93 19.46 6.46 17.48
C GLN A 93 19.77 6.74 16.02
N ARG A 94 19.95 5.72 15.17
CA ARG A 94 20.14 5.82 13.71
C ARG A 94 18.91 5.39 12.92
N VAL A 95 17.87 4.89 13.57
CA VAL A 95 16.61 4.55 12.92
C VAL A 95 15.78 5.81 12.71
N ARG A 96 15.25 6.02 11.51
CA ARG A 96 14.50 7.19 11.06
C ARG A 96 13.27 6.78 10.27
N THR A 97 12.25 7.63 10.32
CA THR A 97 11.21 7.65 9.30
C THR A 97 11.61 8.68 8.26
N LEU A 98 11.78 8.24 7.02
CA LEU A 98 12.14 9.12 5.91
C LEU A 98 10.99 9.22 4.92
N ALA A 99 10.85 10.36 4.26
CA ALA A 99 9.88 10.57 3.20
C ALA A 99 10.53 11.22 1.98
N ARG A 100 9.88 11.08 0.82
CA ARG A 100 10.35 11.70 -0.42
C ARG A 100 9.27 12.58 -1.03
N ALA A 101 9.71 13.66 -1.67
CA ALA A 101 8.88 14.46 -2.55
C ALA A 101 8.50 13.67 -3.83
N GLY A 102 7.40 14.04 -4.45
CA GLY A 102 7.04 13.57 -5.79
C GLY A 102 8.00 14.09 -6.85
N SER A 103 8.11 13.37 -7.98
CA SER A 103 8.95 13.78 -9.11
C SER A 103 8.35 14.93 -9.94
N SER A 104 7.12 15.35 -9.65
CA SER A 104 6.50 16.53 -10.28
C SER A 104 7.14 17.82 -9.77
N ASN A 105 7.10 18.89 -10.56
CA ASN A 105 7.59 20.24 -10.23
C ASN A 105 7.09 20.83 -8.89
N HIS A 106 6.18 20.15 -8.19
CA HIS A 106 5.76 20.43 -6.83
C HIS A 106 6.73 19.77 -5.83
N GLN A 107 7.94 20.35 -5.68
CA GLN A 107 8.98 19.86 -4.75
C GLN A 107 8.51 19.72 -3.29
N GLU A 108 7.37 20.31 -2.93
CA GLU A 108 6.82 20.23 -1.57
C GLU A 108 5.86 19.06 -1.32
N GLU A 109 5.42 18.34 -2.37
CA GLU A 109 4.43 17.27 -2.22
C GLU A 109 5.08 15.94 -1.85
N LEU A 110 5.03 15.60 -0.56
CA LEU A 110 5.46 14.27 -0.10
C LEU A 110 4.54 13.17 -0.63
N THR A 111 5.14 12.10 -1.14
CA THR A 111 4.40 11.00 -1.80
C THR A 111 4.54 9.65 -1.12
N HIS A 112 5.63 9.41 -0.39
CA HIS A 112 5.91 8.09 0.18
C HIS A 112 6.81 8.17 1.41
N CYS A 113 6.65 7.22 2.33
CA CYS A 113 7.44 7.09 3.57
C CYS A 113 8.02 5.69 3.71
N ILE A 114 9.19 5.61 4.36
CA ILE A 114 9.90 4.37 4.67
C ILE A 114 10.49 4.42 6.09
N THR A 115 10.80 3.26 6.65
CA THR A 115 11.73 3.15 7.79
C THR A 115 13.13 2.90 7.27
N ALA A 116 14.11 3.60 7.82
CA ALA A 116 15.52 3.42 7.51
C ALA A 116 16.37 3.40 8.78
N LEU A 117 17.37 2.52 8.86
CA LEU A 117 18.49 2.61 9.78
C LEU A 117 19.70 3.06 8.97
N LEU A 118 20.31 4.20 9.33
CA LEU A 118 21.42 4.81 8.60
C LEU A 118 22.75 4.59 9.36
N ALA A 119 23.50 3.55 9.01
CA ALA A 119 24.81 3.26 9.58
C ALA A 119 25.95 3.84 8.72
N ASP A 120 27.15 3.93 9.28
CA ASP A 120 28.28 4.57 8.59
C ASP A 120 28.72 3.81 7.32
N THR A 121 28.43 2.51 7.24
CA THR A 121 28.88 1.63 6.15
C THR A 121 27.74 0.91 5.43
N PHE A 122 26.50 1.03 5.93
CA PHE A 122 25.32 0.40 5.35
C PHE A 122 24.03 1.10 5.78
N CYS A 123 22.93 0.83 5.11
CA CYS A 123 21.60 1.13 5.61
C CYS A 123 20.70 -0.12 5.59
N VAL A 124 19.68 -0.12 6.44
CA VAL A 124 18.60 -1.12 6.41
C VAL A 124 17.28 -0.41 6.19
N LEU A 125 16.53 -0.82 5.17
CA LEU A 125 15.26 -0.21 4.77
C LEU A 125 14.09 -1.19 4.95
N ILE A 126 12.97 -0.70 5.48
CA ILE A 126 11.68 -1.39 5.48
C ILE A 126 10.69 -0.55 4.64
N ASP A 127 10.33 -1.06 3.46
CA ASP A 127 9.41 -0.40 2.52
C ASP A 127 8.48 -1.40 1.82
N PHE A 128 7.26 -1.55 2.37
CA PHE A 128 6.21 -2.43 1.84
C PHE A 128 5.68 -2.05 0.45
N SER A 129 6.04 -0.87 -0.08
CA SER A 129 5.72 -0.52 -1.46
C SER A 129 6.65 -1.17 -2.48
N CYS A 130 7.88 -1.51 -2.06
CA CYS A 130 8.96 -2.00 -2.91
C CYS A 130 9.33 -3.46 -2.62
N ASN A 131 9.33 -3.84 -1.35
CA ASN A 131 9.76 -5.16 -0.93
C ASN A 131 8.95 -5.62 0.28
N HIS A 132 8.67 -6.92 0.35
CA HIS A 132 8.06 -7.51 1.53
C HIS A 132 9.07 -7.64 2.68
N LYS A 133 10.36 -7.83 2.35
CA LYS A 133 11.48 -7.93 3.29
C LYS A 133 12.16 -6.60 3.53
N ALA A 134 12.88 -6.53 4.64
CA ALA A 134 13.88 -5.51 4.84
C ALA A 134 15.03 -5.71 3.84
N MET A 135 15.64 -4.61 3.42
CA MET A 135 16.75 -4.59 2.47
C MET A 135 17.97 -3.95 3.13
N MET A 136 19.14 -4.54 2.95
CA MET A 136 20.41 -3.95 3.38
C MET A 136 21.17 -3.42 2.17
N ILE A 137 21.68 -2.19 2.26
CA ILE A 137 22.40 -1.52 1.18
C ILE A 137 23.74 -1.04 1.75
N PRO A 138 24.89 -1.56 1.29
CA PRO A 138 26.19 -0.99 1.64
C PRO A 138 26.29 0.49 1.23
N LEU A 139 27.12 1.27 1.91
CA LEU A 139 27.44 2.64 1.50
C LEU A 139 28.01 2.65 0.08
N ASP A 140 27.63 3.66 -0.70
CA ASP A 140 27.96 3.86 -2.12
C ASP A 140 27.54 2.66 -3.00
N SER A 141 26.41 2.08 -2.66
CA SER A 141 25.84 0.93 -3.35
C SER A 141 24.35 1.08 -3.61
N CYS A 142 23.78 0.10 -4.29
CA CYS A 142 22.36 0.04 -4.57
C CYS A 142 21.81 -1.38 -4.52
N VAL A 143 20.51 -1.49 -4.28
CA VAL A 143 19.76 -2.74 -4.35
C VAL A 143 18.52 -2.55 -5.22
N GLU A 144 18.19 -3.57 -6.00
CA GLU A 144 16.94 -3.62 -6.75
C GLU A 144 15.83 -4.15 -5.82
N SER A 145 14.71 -3.46 -5.81
CA SER A 145 13.49 -3.92 -5.15
C SER A 145 12.93 -5.20 -5.80
N LEU A 146 11.98 -5.85 -5.12
CA LEU A 146 11.20 -6.90 -5.77
C LEU A 146 10.43 -6.30 -6.95
N PRO A 147 10.28 -7.05 -8.06
CA PRO A 147 9.37 -6.62 -9.10
C PRO A 147 7.99 -6.37 -8.52
N TYR A 148 7.24 -5.41 -9.06
CA TYR A 148 5.84 -5.22 -8.72
C TYR A 148 5.01 -4.91 -9.96
N HIS A 149 3.78 -5.42 -9.98
CA HIS A 149 2.85 -5.16 -11.08
C HIS A 149 1.94 -3.97 -10.78
N ASN A 150 1.75 -3.08 -11.75
CA ASN A 150 0.68 -2.07 -11.69
C ASN A 150 -0.69 -2.71 -12.07
N MET A 151 -1.76 -1.90 -12.07
CA MET A 151 -3.10 -2.37 -12.43
C MET A 151 -3.24 -2.74 -13.92
N HIS A 152 -2.28 -2.35 -14.76
CA HIS A 152 -2.19 -2.65 -16.19
C HIS A 152 -1.32 -3.87 -16.49
N GLY A 153 -0.70 -4.47 -15.47
CA GLY A 153 0.15 -5.65 -15.61
C GLY A 153 1.60 -5.35 -15.98
N ASP A 154 1.97 -4.07 -16.11
CA ASP A 154 3.36 -3.68 -16.32
C ASP A 154 4.16 -4.01 -15.07
N THR A 155 5.36 -4.54 -15.28
CA THR A 155 6.28 -4.89 -14.20
C THR A 155 7.27 -3.75 -14.00
N PHE A 156 7.35 -3.27 -12.77
CA PHE A 156 8.30 -2.24 -12.37
C PHE A 156 9.31 -2.80 -11.39
N ARG A 157 10.50 -2.20 -11.37
CA ARG A 157 11.51 -2.34 -10.33
C ARG A 157 12.06 -0.97 -9.98
N ASP A 158 12.12 -0.69 -8.69
CA ASP A 158 12.83 0.47 -8.19
C ASP A 158 14.23 0.07 -7.74
N ARG A 159 15.18 0.96 -7.98
CA ARG A 159 16.51 0.89 -7.42
C ARG A 159 16.58 1.80 -6.20
N LEU A 160 17.02 1.25 -5.07
CA LEU A 160 17.30 2.00 -3.85
C LEU A 160 18.81 2.15 -3.71
N ILE A 161 19.25 3.37 -3.44
CA ILE A 161 20.65 3.78 -3.46
C ILE A 161 20.99 4.35 -2.08
N TYR A 162 22.17 4.02 -1.55
CA TYR A 162 22.68 4.60 -0.32
C TYR A 162 24.08 5.16 -0.57
N GLU A 163 24.23 6.47 -0.41
CA GLU A 163 25.44 7.22 -0.79
C GLU A 163 25.81 8.22 0.30
N ASP A 164 27.10 8.53 0.43
CA ASP A 164 27.57 9.66 1.22
C ASP A 164 27.56 10.94 0.38
N ILE A 165 26.73 11.91 0.79
CA ILE A 165 26.67 13.24 0.17
C ILE A 165 27.22 14.26 1.16
N ASP A 166 28.45 14.72 0.92
CA ASP A 166 29.13 15.73 1.74
C ASP A 166 29.25 15.36 3.24
N GLY A 167 29.51 14.08 3.54
CA GLY A 167 29.58 13.54 4.90
C GLY A 167 28.22 13.19 5.50
N VAL A 168 27.15 13.21 4.70
CA VAL A 168 25.78 12.91 5.13
C VAL A 168 25.25 11.69 4.38
N PRO A 169 25.18 10.52 5.03
CA PRO A 169 24.60 9.33 4.43
C PRO A 169 23.15 9.56 4.04
N THR A 170 22.83 9.33 2.76
CA THR A 170 21.57 9.70 2.14
C THR A 170 21.01 8.52 1.35
N VAL A 171 19.70 8.31 1.46
CA VAL A 171 18.98 7.26 0.72
C VAL A 171 18.24 7.90 -0.47
N PHE A 172 18.35 7.28 -1.63
CA PHE A 172 17.62 7.66 -2.83
C PHE A 172 16.78 6.52 -3.40
N ARG A 173 15.76 6.87 -4.17
CA ARG A 173 14.97 5.95 -5.01
C ARG A 173 14.99 6.40 -6.45
N LEU A 174 15.42 5.50 -7.33
CA LEU A 174 15.35 5.65 -8.77
C LEU A 174 14.26 4.72 -9.31
N HIS A 175 13.20 5.29 -9.85
CA HIS A 175 12.14 4.52 -10.50
C HIS A 175 12.60 3.95 -11.82
N GLN A 176 12.06 2.79 -12.21
CA GLN A 176 12.30 2.25 -13.55
C GLN A 176 11.93 3.31 -14.60
N ASN A 177 12.89 3.61 -15.49
CA ASN A 177 12.78 4.63 -16.55
C ASN A 177 12.88 6.09 -16.08
N ALA A 178 13.12 6.38 -14.81
CA ALA A 178 13.48 7.73 -14.37
C ALA A 178 14.97 7.99 -14.65
N THR A 179 15.30 9.24 -14.97
CA THR A 179 16.69 9.71 -15.08
C THR A 179 17.26 10.14 -13.74
N ASP A 180 16.43 10.78 -12.92
CA ASP A 180 16.87 11.44 -11.70
C ASP A 180 16.39 10.70 -10.45
N PRO A 181 17.30 10.33 -9.54
CA PRO A 181 16.94 9.72 -8.27
C PRO A 181 16.23 10.73 -7.37
N THR A 182 15.21 10.26 -6.64
CA THR A 182 14.49 11.06 -5.64
C THR A 182 15.06 10.80 -4.25
N ARG A 183 15.44 11.87 -3.54
CA ARG A 183 16.00 11.80 -2.19
C ARG A 183 14.92 11.50 -1.15
N PHE A 184 15.28 10.67 -0.17
CA PHE A 184 14.53 10.54 1.08
C PHE A 184 15.12 11.46 2.15
N GLU A 185 14.25 12.20 2.82
CA GLU A 185 14.58 13.18 3.85
C GLU A 185 13.78 12.92 5.13
N GLU A 186 14.31 13.37 6.26
CA GLU A 186 13.62 13.28 7.54
C GLU A 186 12.56 14.38 7.66
N PHE A 187 11.39 14.02 8.18
CA PHE A 187 10.33 14.95 8.50
C PHE A 187 9.74 14.62 9.87
N ASP A 188 9.25 15.64 10.56
CA ASP A 188 8.53 15.40 11.80
C ASP A 188 7.21 14.65 11.55
N LYS A 189 6.75 13.91 12.56
CA LYS A 189 5.55 13.08 12.51
C LYS A 189 4.31 13.87 12.05
N SER A 190 4.15 15.12 12.52
CA SER A 190 2.98 15.94 12.18
C SER A 190 3.02 16.35 10.70
N SER A 191 4.20 16.73 10.19
CA SER A 191 4.40 17.02 8.77
C SER A 191 4.08 15.81 7.88
N LEU A 192 4.51 14.60 8.25
CA LEU A 192 4.20 13.39 7.47
C LEU A 192 2.69 13.12 7.40
N ILE A 193 2.01 13.17 8.54
CA ILE A 193 0.56 12.96 8.62
C ILE A 193 -0.18 14.02 7.78
N ARG A 194 0.23 15.29 7.88
CA ARG A 194 -0.37 16.40 7.13
C ARG A 194 -0.12 16.30 5.63
N LYS A 195 1.14 16.20 5.23
CA LYS A 195 1.54 16.25 3.82
C LYS A 195 1.21 14.98 3.04
N ILE A 196 1.00 13.84 3.72
CA ILE A 196 0.67 12.57 3.05
C ILE A 196 -0.73 12.10 3.42
N ASN A 197 -1.03 11.73 4.67
CA ASN A 197 -2.32 11.12 5.02
C ASN A 197 -3.51 12.05 4.74
N ILE A 198 -3.43 13.29 5.24
CA ILE A 198 -4.50 14.27 5.07
C ILE A 198 -4.59 14.74 3.63
N ARG A 199 -3.45 14.93 2.96
CA ARG A 199 -3.42 15.23 1.52
C ARG A 199 -4.11 14.13 0.72
N LEU A 200 -3.71 12.87 0.87
CA LEU A 200 -4.29 11.72 0.18
C LEU A 200 -5.78 11.56 0.48
N ALA A 201 -6.22 11.86 1.70
CA ALA A 201 -7.64 11.88 2.03
C ALA A 201 -8.38 12.99 1.29
N ASN A 202 -7.81 14.20 1.22
CA ASN A 202 -8.42 15.38 0.62
C ASN A 202 -8.22 15.49 -0.90
N GLU A 203 -7.51 14.56 -1.55
CA GLU A 203 -7.39 14.55 -3.01
C GLU A 203 -8.77 14.40 -3.65
N MET A 204 -9.16 15.42 -4.41
CA MET A 204 -10.41 15.50 -5.18
C MET A 204 -10.10 15.62 -6.67
N GLU A 205 -11.05 15.22 -7.50
CA GLU A 205 -11.06 15.33 -8.95
C GLU A 205 -12.33 16.07 -9.38
N THR A 206 -12.20 16.98 -10.35
CA THR A 206 -13.33 17.74 -10.88
C THR A 206 -13.90 17.01 -12.08
N LEU A 207 -15.14 16.54 -11.97
CA LEU A 207 -15.89 15.91 -13.05
C LEU A 207 -16.14 16.92 -14.18
N ARG A 208 -16.45 16.43 -15.37
CA ARG A 208 -16.90 17.27 -16.50
C ARG A 208 -18.13 18.13 -16.18
N SER A 209 -18.96 17.68 -15.23
CA SER A 209 -20.13 18.43 -14.73
C SER A 209 -19.77 19.54 -13.73
N GLY A 210 -18.49 19.75 -13.42
CA GLY A 210 -18.00 20.73 -12.42
C GLY A 210 -18.05 20.23 -10.98
N HIS A 211 -18.73 19.13 -10.70
CA HIS A 211 -18.78 18.52 -9.37
C HIS A 211 -17.41 17.96 -8.97
N LYS A 212 -17.04 18.10 -7.70
CA LYS A 212 -15.81 17.50 -7.15
C LYS A 212 -16.13 16.15 -6.51
N VAL A 213 -15.36 15.12 -6.86
CA VAL A 213 -15.43 13.79 -6.24
C VAL A 213 -14.07 13.41 -5.65
N PRO A 214 -14.00 12.48 -4.69
CA PRO A 214 -12.71 11.98 -4.24
C PRO A 214 -11.94 11.36 -5.40
N LYS A 215 -10.63 11.65 -5.48
CA LYS A 215 -9.75 10.93 -6.40
C LYS A 215 -9.75 9.43 -6.05
N THR A 216 -9.42 8.60 -7.03
CA THR A 216 -9.32 7.14 -6.85
C THR A 216 -8.60 6.76 -5.56
N LYS A 217 -9.26 5.96 -4.71
CA LYS A 217 -8.67 5.40 -3.49
C LYS A 217 -8.29 3.95 -3.72
N SER A 218 -7.29 3.47 -2.99
CA SER A 218 -6.69 2.16 -3.23
C SER A 218 -6.49 1.38 -1.93
N VAL A 219 -6.55 0.05 -2.02
CA VAL A 219 -6.27 -0.89 -0.94
C VAL A 219 -5.39 -2.01 -1.49
N LYS A 220 -4.38 -2.43 -0.73
CA LYS A 220 -3.50 -3.56 -1.08
C LYS A 220 -3.50 -4.56 0.06
N PHE A 221 -3.82 -5.81 -0.29
CA PHE A 221 -3.80 -6.94 0.63
C PHE A 221 -2.53 -7.74 0.41
N GLN A 222 -1.88 -8.05 1.52
CA GLN A 222 -0.76 -8.96 1.61
C GLN A 222 -1.26 -10.22 2.30
N THR A 223 -0.84 -11.38 1.79
CA THR A 223 -1.31 -12.67 2.32
C THR A 223 -0.15 -13.63 2.39
N SER A 224 -0.15 -14.45 3.44
CA SER A 224 0.72 -15.60 3.56
C SER A 224 0.22 -16.71 2.63
N LEU A 225 1.11 -17.21 1.77
CA LEU A 225 0.83 -18.27 0.82
C LEU A 225 1.40 -19.60 1.35
N PRO A 226 0.71 -20.72 1.11
CA PRO A 226 1.20 -22.03 1.52
C PRO A 226 2.39 -22.51 0.68
N GLU A 227 2.54 -21.98 -0.53
CA GLU A 227 3.60 -22.34 -1.46
C GLU A 227 4.05 -21.14 -2.31
N PRO A 228 5.27 -21.15 -2.86
CA PRO A 228 5.76 -20.07 -3.70
C PRO A 228 4.94 -19.93 -4.99
N PRO A 229 4.39 -18.74 -5.31
CA PRO A 229 3.78 -18.51 -6.60
C PRO A 229 4.85 -18.39 -7.71
N ASN A 230 4.46 -18.65 -8.95
CA ASN A 230 5.38 -18.67 -10.09
C ASN A 230 5.50 -17.31 -10.78
N LEU A 231 4.41 -16.54 -10.85
CA LEU A 231 4.35 -15.32 -11.67
C LEU A 231 4.25 -14.04 -10.86
N ILE A 232 3.52 -14.05 -9.74
CA ILE A 232 3.44 -12.86 -8.89
C ILE A 232 4.70 -12.74 -8.01
N PRO A 233 5.18 -11.52 -7.73
CA PRO A 233 6.29 -11.29 -6.82
C PRO A 233 5.95 -11.73 -5.39
N TRP A 234 6.93 -12.33 -4.72
CA TRP A 234 6.80 -12.84 -3.36
C TRP A 234 8.13 -12.78 -2.61
N ALA A 235 8.09 -12.92 -1.29
CA ALA A 235 9.29 -13.06 -0.45
C ALA A 235 9.15 -14.22 0.54
N LYS A 236 10.25 -14.97 0.73
CA LYS A 236 10.34 -16.10 1.67
C LYS A 236 10.82 -15.65 3.05
N PHE A 237 10.08 -15.85 4.12
CA PHE A 237 10.54 -15.66 5.49
C PHE A 237 10.54 -17.00 6.20
N ASP A 238 11.70 -17.62 6.44
CA ASP A 238 11.78 -18.95 7.07
C ASP A 238 10.75 -19.96 6.49
N GLU A 239 9.61 -20.14 7.17
CA GLU A 239 8.48 -21.00 6.77
C GLU A 239 7.32 -20.27 6.05
N ASP A 240 7.27 -18.94 6.11
CA ASP A 240 6.25 -18.09 5.52
C ASP A 240 6.61 -17.60 4.12
N ILE A 241 5.58 -17.38 3.30
CA ILE A 241 5.70 -16.78 1.97
C ILE A 241 4.72 -15.62 1.90
N LEU A 242 5.21 -14.39 1.75
CA LEU A 242 4.35 -13.22 1.61
C LEU A 242 4.32 -12.72 0.17
N ALA A 243 3.11 -12.40 -0.31
CA ALA A 243 2.90 -11.74 -1.59
C ALA A 243 1.76 -10.71 -1.49
N THR A 244 1.77 -9.73 -2.39
CA THR A 244 0.59 -8.88 -2.61
C THR A 244 -0.40 -9.65 -3.49
N THR A 245 -1.46 -10.18 -2.89
CA THR A 245 -2.40 -11.08 -3.58
C THR A 245 -3.70 -10.41 -4.01
N CYS A 246 -3.98 -9.18 -3.55
CA CYS A 246 -5.14 -8.44 -4.02
C CYS A 246 -4.89 -6.94 -3.97
N ARG A 247 -5.32 -6.24 -5.02
CA ARG A 247 -5.33 -4.77 -5.08
C ARG A 247 -6.73 -4.32 -5.45
N VAL A 248 -7.30 -3.39 -4.70
CA VAL A 248 -8.61 -2.82 -4.99
C VAL A 248 -8.48 -1.33 -5.21
N LYS A 249 -9.12 -0.82 -6.26
CA LYS A 249 -9.29 0.61 -6.53
C LYS A 249 -10.77 0.97 -6.50
N VAL A 250 -11.09 2.03 -5.79
CA VAL A 250 -12.41 2.67 -5.72
C VAL A 250 -12.32 3.94 -6.53
N ASP A 251 -12.94 3.93 -7.71
CA ASP A 251 -12.90 5.02 -8.69
C ASP A 251 -14.26 5.72 -8.67
N PHE A 252 -14.29 6.88 -8.01
CA PHE A 252 -15.52 7.66 -7.79
C PHE A 252 -15.99 8.37 -9.07
N GLU A 253 -15.06 8.83 -9.91
CA GLU A 253 -15.39 9.45 -11.19
C GLU A 253 -16.11 8.46 -12.10
N ASN A 254 -15.52 7.28 -12.28
CA ASN A 254 -16.04 6.26 -13.19
C ASN A 254 -17.04 5.31 -12.51
N GLN A 255 -17.42 5.61 -11.27
CA GLN A 255 -18.36 4.84 -10.45
C GLN A 255 -18.09 3.33 -10.49
N LYS A 256 -16.85 2.92 -10.25
CA LYS A 256 -16.45 1.52 -10.34
C LYS A 256 -15.53 1.08 -9.21
N VAL A 257 -15.60 -0.20 -8.89
CA VAL A 257 -14.62 -0.91 -8.07
C VAL A 257 -13.83 -1.84 -8.98
N LEU A 258 -12.51 -1.70 -8.98
CA LEU A 258 -11.59 -2.53 -9.75
C LEU A 258 -10.76 -3.38 -8.78
N MET A 259 -10.87 -4.70 -8.86
CA MET A 259 -10.07 -5.64 -8.06
C MET A 259 -9.12 -6.41 -8.97
N GLN A 260 -7.83 -6.36 -8.67
CA GLN A 260 -6.81 -7.18 -9.33
C GLN A 260 -6.41 -8.33 -8.42
N VAL A 261 -6.41 -9.55 -8.96
CA VAL A 261 -5.98 -10.78 -8.27
C VAL A 261 -5.05 -11.62 -9.15
N PRO A 262 -4.22 -12.50 -8.57
CA PRO A 262 -3.37 -13.43 -9.30
C PRO A 262 -4.19 -14.34 -10.22
N TYR A 263 -3.78 -14.44 -11.48
CA TYR A 263 -4.52 -15.19 -12.48
C TYR A 263 -4.08 -16.66 -12.56
N GLN A 264 -2.88 -16.95 -13.08
CA GLN A 264 -2.42 -18.34 -13.14
C GLN A 264 -2.10 -18.91 -11.75
N ASP A 265 -1.45 -18.13 -10.88
CA ASP A 265 -1.03 -18.59 -9.54
C ASP A 265 -2.19 -18.86 -8.58
N TRP A 266 -3.41 -18.40 -8.90
CA TRP A 266 -4.56 -18.54 -8.00
C TRP A 266 -5.88 -18.81 -8.74
N LEU A 267 -6.37 -17.88 -9.55
CA LEU A 267 -7.73 -17.97 -10.10
C LEU A 267 -7.93 -19.15 -11.07
N LEU A 268 -6.88 -19.58 -11.78
CA LEU A 268 -6.93 -20.74 -12.68
C LEU A 268 -6.85 -22.10 -11.98
N ARG A 269 -6.53 -22.14 -10.70
CA ARG A 269 -6.46 -23.40 -9.94
C ARG A 269 -7.84 -24.05 -9.84
N ASP A 270 -7.85 -25.37 -9.71
CA ASP A 270 -9.07 -26.17 -9.81
C ASP A 270 -10.10 -25.83 -8.73
N GLU A 271 -9.64 -25.56 -7.51
CA GLU A 271 -10.44 -25.10 -6.38
C GLU A 271 -11.20 -23.79 -6.67
N ASN A 272 -10.69 -22.95 -7.58
CA ASN A 272 -11.26 -21.65 -7.95
C ASN A 272 -12.05 -21.67 -9.27
N ARG A 273 -12.13 -22.82 -9.96
CA ARG A 273 -12.78 -22.97 -11.27
C ARG A 273 -14.23 -22.47 -11.28
N SER A 274 -14.95 -22.66 -10.17
CA SER A 274 -16.34 -22.21 -10.04
C SER A 274 -16.46 -20.68 -10.00
N LEU A 275 -15.52 -19.98 -9.34
CA LEU A 275 -15.45 -18.52 -9.28
C LEU A 275 -15.07 -17.94 -10.64
N LEU A 276 -14.06 -18.51 -11.29
CA LEU A 276 -13.64 -18.11 -12.63
C LEU A 276 -14.78 -18.23 -13.65
N ARG A 277 -15.52 -19.34 -13.64
CA ARG A 277 -16.68 -19.54 -14.52
C ARG A 277 -17.75 -18.46 -14.29
N LYS A 278 -18.06 -18.15 -13.03
CA LYS A 278 -19.03 -17.10 -12.67
C LYS A 278 -18.55 -15.71 -13.09
N ALA A 279 -17.27 -15.40 -12.91
CA ALA A 279 -16.68 -14.13 -13.30
C ALA A 279 -16.73 -13.93 -14.83
N ARG A 280 -16.32 -14.95 -15.61
CA ARG A 280 -16.37 -14.93 -17.08
C ARG A 280 -17.78 -14.87 -17.65
N ALA A 281 -18.75 -15.49 -16.98
CA ALA A 281 -20.16 -15.43 -17.40
C ALA A 281 -20.79 -14.05 -17.17
N SER A 282 -20.17 -13.18 -16.38
CA SER A 282 -20.64 -11.82 -16.13
C SER A 282 -20.02 -10.85 -17.15
N ARG A 283 -20.83 -10.38 -18.11
CA ARG A 283 -20.36 -9.49 -19.20
C ARG A 283 -19.65 -8.25 -18.65
N GLY A 284 -18.43 -7.99 -19.16
CA GLY A 284 -17.63 -6.81 -18.80
C GLY A 284 -17.02 -6.84 -17.40
N PHE A 285 -17.24 -7.90 -16.63
CA PHE A 285 -16.73 -8.02 -15.26
C PHE A 285 -15.29 -8.53 -15.21
N PHE A 286 -14.94 -9.54 -16.03
CA PHE A 286 -13.62 -10.17 -16.01
C PHE A 286 -12.75 -9.69 -17.18
N HIS A 287 -11.51 -9.30 -16.87
CA HIS A 287 -10.49 -8.89 -17.86
C HIS A 287 -9.16 -9.54 -17.52
N LYS A 288 -8.64 -10.42 -18.39
CA LYS A 288 -7.27 -10.91 -18.26
C LYS A 288 -6.32 -9.76 -18.59
N VAL A 289 -5.40 -9.46 -17.69
CA VAL A 289 -4.40 -8.39 -17.90
C VAL A 289 -3.15 -9.00 -18.53
N ASN A 290 -2.58 -10.01 -17.88
CA ASN A 290 -1.49 -10.83 -18.38
C ASN A 290 -1.59 -12.22 -17.75
N ASP A 291 -0.51 -13.00 -17.76
CA ASP A 291 -0.51 -14.33 -17.13
C ASP A 291 -0.43 -14.25 -15.59
N ALA A 292 0.23 -13.23 -15.05
CA ALA A 292 0.34 -13.04 -13.60
C ALA A 292 -0.99 -12.56 -12.97
N ALA A 293 -1.76 -11.71 -13.66
CA ALA A 293 -2.88 -10.99 -13.07
C ALA A 293 -4.12 -10.89 -13.97
N CYS A 294 -5.28 -10.80 -13.32
CA CYS A 294 -6.54 -10.43 -13.94
C CYS A 294 -7.27 -9.37 -13.13
N ASN A 295 -8.10 -8.58 -13.80
CA ASN A 295 -8.91 -7.53 -13.22
C ASN A 295 -10.40 -7.93 -13.23
N LEU A 296 -11.08 -7.63 -12.13
CA LEU A 296 -12.52 -7.73 -11.94
C LEU A 296 -13.08 -6.32 -11.78
N THR A 297 -13.93 -5.90 -12.71
CA THR A 297 -14.48 -4.54 -12.76
C THR A 297 -15.97 -4.56 -12.45
N LEU A 298 -16.34 -4.01 -11.30
CA LEU A 298 -17.73 -3.77 -10.91
C LEU A 298 -18.12 -2.33 -11.25
N PHE A 299 -18.96 -2.16 -12.26
CA PHE A 299 -19.57 -0.86 -12.58
C PHE A 299 -20.82 -0.63 -11.72
N LEU A 300 -20.93 0.55 -11.13
CA LEU A 300 -22.01 0.98 -10.22
C LEU A 300 -22.87 2.09 -10.84
N ASP A 301 -22.89 2.16 -12.17
CA ASP A 301 -23.73 3.04 -12.98
C ASP A 301 -25.23 2.69 -12.86
N ARG A 302 -25.55 1.48 -12.41
CA ARG A 302 -26.91 0.97 -12.19
C ARG A 302 -27.31 0.96 -10.70
N PRO A 303 -28.60 0.81 -10.38
CA PRO A 303 -29.04 0.63 -8.99
C PRO A 303 -28.37 -0.57 -8.32
N LYS A 304 -27.94 -0.37 -7.06
CA LYS A 304 -27.29 -1.40 -6.21
C LYS A 304 -28.07 -2.71 -6.17
N HIS A 305 -29.40 -2.62 -6.24
CA HIS A 305 -30.28 -3.77 -6.11
C HIS A 305 -30.56 -4.53 -7.41
N SER A 306 -30.03 -4.07 -8.55
CA SER A 306 -30.15 -4.82 -9.80
C SER A 306 -29.51 -6.20 -9.67
N SER A 307 -30.13 -7.21 -10.27
CA SER A 307 -29.69 -8.61 -10.16
C SER A 307 -28.26 -8.81 -10.66
N THR A 308 -27.87 -8.11 -11.73
CA THR A 308 -26.51 -8.14 -12.26
C THR A 308 -25.49 -7.58 -11.27
N VAL A 309 -25.74 -6.39 -10.70
CA VAL A 309 -24.82 -5.76 -9.74
C VAL A 309 -24.69 -6.62 -8.49
N LYS A 310 -25.81 -7.09 -7.91
CA LYS A 310 -25.79 -8.02 -6.76
C LYS A 310 -24.93 -9.26 -7.02
N LYS A 311 -25.15 -9.93 -8.15
CA LYS A 311 -24.37 -11.12 -8.52
C LYS A 311 -22.87 -10.81 -8.66
N GLN A 312 -22.51 -9.66 -9.24
CA GLN A 312 -21.11 -9.25 -9.38
C GLN A 312 -20.49 -8.90 -8.01
N ILE A 313 -21.24 -8.23 -7.13
CA ILE A 313 -20.83 -7.97 -5.74
C ILE A 313 -20.57 -9.29 -5.01
N ASP A 314 -21.47 -10.27 -5.13
CA ASP A 314 -21.30 -11.58 -4.49
C ASP A 314 -20.04 -12.31 -4.98
N ILE A 315 -19.74 -12.24 -6.28
CA ILE A 315 -18.51 -12.83 -6.84
C ILE A 315 -17.28 -12.09 -6.30
N LEU A 316 -17.31 -10.76 -6.31
CA LEU A 316 -16.21 -9.91 -5.86
C LEU A 316 -15.93 -10.10 -4.36
N ALA A 317 -16.97 -10.18 -3.53
CA ALA A 317 -16.89 -10.45 -2.10
C ALA A 317 -16.22 -11.80 -1.82
N ARG A 318 -16.67 -12.86 -2.50
CA ARG A 318 -16.11 -14.21 -2.34
C ARG A 318 -14.66 -14.31 -2.79
N ILE A 319 -14.27 -13.58 -3.83
CA ILE A 319 -12.86 -13.52 -4.27
C ILE A 319 -12.05 -12.70 -3.26
N GLY A 320 -12.55 -11.54 -2.86
CA GLY A 320 -11.92 -10.69 -1.85
C GLY A 320 -11.67 -11.42 -0.53
N GLU A 321 -12.65 -12.16 -0.02
CA GLU A 321 -12.54 -12.95 1.22
C GLU A 321 -11.37 -13.94 1.18
N LYS A 322 -11.11 -14.56 0.02
CA LYS A 322 -9.95 -15.46 -0.18
C LYS A 322 -8.60 -14.75 -0.10
N HIS A 323 -8.60 -13.42 -0.19
CA HIS A 323 -7.42 -12.56 -0.07
C HIS A 323 -7.43 -11.70 1.20
N GLY A 324 -8.30 -12.01 2.17
CA GLY A 324 -8.38 -11.29 3.45
C GLY A 324 -9.22 -10.02 3.44
N LEU A 325 -9.99 -9.76 2.38
CA LEU A 325 -10.97 -8.66 2.37
C LEU A 325 -12.28 -9.12 3.04
N ASP A 326 -12.63 -8.47 4.15
CA ASP A 326 -13.95 -8.60 4.76
C ASP A 326 -15.06 -8.16 3.76
N PRO A 327 -16.06 -9.00 3.48
CA PRO A 327 -17.21 -8.63 2.66
C PRO A 327 -17.91 -7.33 3.09
N LEU A 328 -17.98 -7.04 4.40
CA LEU A 328 -18.57 -5.81 4.92
C LEU A 328 -17.78 -4.57 4.48
N GLU A 329 -16.45 -4.66 4.44
CA GLU A 329 -15.61 -3.57 3.95
C GLU A 329 -15.83 -3.33 2.45
N LEU A 330 -15.95 -4.38 1.65
CA LEU A 330 -16.31 -4.23 0.24
C LEU A 330 -17.65 -3.50 0.07
N HIS A 331 -18.66 -3.85 0.88
CA HIS A 331 -19.94 -3.17 0.85
C HIS A 331 -19.83 -1.70 1.22
N ARG A 332 -19.03 -1.34 2.23
CA ARG A 332 -18.75 0.06 2.58
C ARG A 332 -18.14 0.84 1.42
N TRP A 333 -17.22 0.22 0.66
CA TRP A 333 -16.62 0.87 -0.50
C TRP A 333 -17.64 1.13 -1.59
N ILE A 334 -18.50 0.16 -1.89
CA ILE A 334 -19.60 0.28 -2.85
C ILE A 334 -20.58 1.37 -2.41
N ASP A 335 -20.96 1.38 -1.14
CA ASP A 335 -21.90 2.36 -0.58
C ASP A 335 -21.34 3.77 -0.65
N SER A 336 -20.03 3.93 -0.41
CA SER A 336 -19.36 5.22 -0.54
C SER A 336 -19.45 5.82 -1.95
N ILE A 337 -19.47 4.99 -3.01
CA ILE A 337 -19.69 5.46 -4.39
C ILE A 337 -21.15 5.90 -4.59
N TYR A 338 -22.11 5.10 -4.12
CA TYR A 338 -23.54 5.45 -4.23
C TYR A 338 -23.90 6.70 -3.44
N GLU A 339 -23.33 6.90 -2.25
CA GLU A 339 -23.50 8.12 -1.44
C GLU A 339 -23.03 9.37 -2.20
N ILE A 340 -21.83 9.33 -2.78
CA ILE A 340 -21.29 10.45 -3.56
C ILE A 340 -22.16 10.72 -4.79
N ARG A 341 -22.61 9.68 -5.50
CA ARG A 341 -23.54 9.82 -6.63
C ARG A 341 -24.86 10.46 -6.22
N ALA A 342 -25.44 10.03 -5.10
CA ALA A 342 -26.68 10.59 -4.58
C ALA A 342 -26.52 12.08 -4.23
N ALA A 343 -25.39 12.47 -3.63
CA ALA A 343 -25.07 13.85 -3.33
C ALA A 343 -24.97 14.72 -4.60
N ILE A 344 -24.31 14.23 -5.65
CA ILE A 344 -24.21 14.92 -6.95
C ILE A 344 -25.60 15.12 -7.57
N ASN A 345 -26.42 14.07 -7.59
CA ASN A 345 -27.77 14.14 -8.15
C ASN A 345 -28.67 15.11 -7.39
N ALA A 346 -28.47 15.25 -6.08
CA ALA A 346 -29.22 16.19 -5.24
C ALA A 346 -28.74 17.65 -5.41
N SER A 347 -27.50 17.89 -5.84
CA SER A 347 -26.95 19.23 -6.08
C SER A 347 -27.15 19.75 -7.49
N SER A 348 -27.46 18.88 -8.46
CA SER A 348 -27.80 19.30 -9.82
C SER A 348 -29.17 20.00 -9.83
N PRO A 349 -29.31 21.15 -10.51
CA PRO A 349 -30.62 21.77 -10.71
C PRO A 349 -31.56 20.80 -11.43
N PRO A 350 -32.87 20.81 -11.14
CA PRO A 350 -33.82 20.02 -11.91
C PRO A 350 -33.78 20.48 -13.37
N ASP A 351 -33.55 19.52 -14.28
CA ASP A 351 -33.60 19.74 -15.73
C ASP A 351 -34.98 20.17 -16.23
#